data_AF-A0ABD7PED3-F1
#
_entry.id   AF-A0ABD7PED3-F1
#
_cell.length_a   1.000
_cell.length_b   1.000
_cell.length_c   1.000
_cell.angle_alpha   90.00
_cell.angle_beta   90.00
_cell.angle_gamma   90.00
#
_symmetry.space_group_name_H-M   'P 1'
#
loop_
_entity.id
_entity.type
_entity.pdbx_description
1 polymer ?
#
loop_
_entity_poly.entity_id
_entity_poly.type
_entity_poly.pdbx_seq_one_letter_code
_entity_poly.pdbx_strand_id
1 'polypeptide(L)'
;MPDALTVTLPYSKKKDFGIPANLHIIGTMNTADRSIALLDTALRRRFNFREMAPDATLLSEVEEIDLKAVLTTINQRIEYLIGREYRIGHAFFINCESRAQVEDAVRNKVIPLLQEYFFEDWSRIAAVLGDGFMQEAQILPPPGIEGEPLSSWSVRAPFRNDAFDRLIGKTRTLNVTDLEVAGESKE
;
A
#
# COMPACT_ATOMS: atom_id res chain seq x y z
N MET A 1 10.27 -20.58 39.74
CA MET A 1 10.74 -20.51 38.35
C MET A 1 12.18 -21.00 38.34
N PRO A 2 12.51 -22.04 37.56
CA PRO A 2 13.81 -22.72 37.66
C PRO A 2 15.01 -21.82 37.38
N ASP A 3 14.87 -20.83 36.49
CA ASP A 3 15.96 -19.95 36.05
C ASP A 3 15.72 -18.46 36.40
N ALA A 4 15.08 -18.20 37.54
CA ALA A 4 14.85 -16.82 37.98
C ALA A 4 16.19 -16.11 38.28
N LEU A 5 16.43 -14.97 37.64
CA LEU A 5 17.63 -14.17 37.82
C LEU A 5 17.27 -12.78 38.35
N THR A 6 18.07 -12.26 39.28
CA THR A 6 18.00 -10.89 39.74
C THR A 6 19.28 -10.15 39.39
N VAL A 7 19.19 -8.82 39.23
CA VAL A 7 20.32 -7.95 38.87
C VAL A 7 20.42 -6.75 39.80
N THR A 8 21.60 -6.14 39.87
CA THR A 8 21.77 -4.85 40.56
C THR A 8 21.61 -3.72 39.56
N LEU A 9 20.71 -2.77 39.84
CA LEU A 9 20.49 -1.63 38.96
C LEU A 9 21.67 -0.63 39.04
N PRO A 10 22.16 -0.09 37.90
CA PRO A 10 23.38 0.72 37.88
C PRO A 10 23.20 2.09 38.54
N TYR A 11 22.01 2.68 38.45
CA TYR A 11 21.73 4.02 38.98
C TYR A 11 21.33 3.99 40.46
N SER A 12 20.24 3.28 40.79
CA SER A 12 19.72 3.23 42.17
C SER A 12 20.55 2.36 43.11
N LYS A 13 21.48 1.55 42.57
CA LYS A 13 22.23 0.52 43.31
C LYS A 13 21.34 -0.50 44.04
N LYS A 14 20.04 -0.55 43.71
CA LYS A 14 19.12 -1.53 44.27
C LYS A 14 19.58 -2.93 43.84
N LYS A 15 19.95 -3.72 44.83
CA LYS A 15 20.25 -5.15 44.67
C LYS A 15 18.92 -5.89 44.48
N ASP A 16 18.99 -7.00 43.76
CA ASP A 16 17.89 -7.94 43.59
C ASP A 16 16.68 -7.42 42.78
N PHE A 17 16.92 -6.60 41.75
CA PHE A 17 15.87 -6.29 40.78
C PHE A 17 15.60 -7.49 39.88
N GLY A 18 14.35 -7.96 39.86
CA GLY A 18 13.88 -9.03 38.98
C GLY A 18 12.55 -8.64 38.34
N ILE A 19 12.22 -9.29 37.22
CA ILE A 19 10.93 -9.13 36.55
C ILE A 19 9.96 -10.17 37.13
N PRO A 20 8.78 -9.76 37.63
CA PRO A 20 7.85 -10.69 38.26
C PRO A 20 7.12 -11.53 37.21
N ALA A 21 6.72 -12.74 37.60
CA ALA A 21 6.09 -13.75 36.72
C ALA A 21 4.76 -13.30 36.09
N ASN A 22 4.07 -12.36 36.74
CA ASN A 22 2.77 -11.84 36.31
C ASN A 22 2.89 -10.61 35.40
N LEU A 23 4.10 -10.20 35.01
CA LEU A 23 4.29 -9.12 34.04
C LEU A 23 4.25 -9.68 32.61
N HIS A 24 3.34 -9.15 31.80
CA HIS A 24 3.29 -9.38 30.36
C HIS A 24 3.72 -8.14 29.61
N ILE A 25 4.56 -8.30 28.58
CA ILE A 25 4.99 -7.22 27.69
C ILE A 25 4.44 -7.50 26.30
N ILE A 26 3.62 -6.57 25.80
CA ILE A 26 3.05 -6.61 24.45
C ILE A 26 3.62 -5.41 23.69
N GLY A 27 4.30 -5.68 22.59
CA GLY A 27 4.83 -4.64 21.69
C GLY A 27 4.15 -4.72 20.33
N THR A 28 3.87 -3.56 19.74
CA THR A 28 3.44 -3.42 18.35
C THR A 28 4.61 -2.93 17.52
N MET A 29 4.80 -3.48 16.33
CA MET A 29 5.89 -3.12 15.42
C MET A 29 5.31 -2.79 14.05
N ASN A 30 5.71 -1.65 13.48
CA ASN A 30 5.41 -1.32 12.10
C ASN A 30 6.52 -1.90 11.20
N THR A 31 6.25 -2.99 10.48
CA THR A 31 7.28 -3.68 9.70
C THR A 31 7.68 -2.96 8.41
N ALA A 32 6.90 -1.98 7.96
CA ALA A 32 7.25 -1.13 6.81
C ALA A 32 8.42 -0.18 7.13
N ASP A 33 8.63 0.14 8.41
CA ASP A 33 9.70 1.03 8.86
C ASP A 33 11.03 0.26 8.93
N ARG A 34 11.94 0.58 8.00
CA ARG A 34 13.26 -0.06 7.96
C ARG A 34 14.22 0.43 9.06
N SER A 35 13.93 1.55 9.72
CA SER A 35 14.79 2.07 10.80
C SER A 35 14.81 1.14 12.02
N ILE A 36 13.76 0.33 12.20
CA ILE A 36 13.62 -0.65 13.28
C ILE A 36 13.99 -2.09 12.86
N ALA A 37 14.31 -2.33 11.59
CA ALA A 37 14.65 -3.66 11.08
C ALA A 37 15.87 -4.28 11.77
N LEU A 38 16.77 -3.42 12.28
CA LEU A 38 17.94 -3.75 13.10
C LEU A 38 17.60 -4.04 14.57
N LEU A 39 16.38 -4.52 14.89
CA LEU A 39 16.12 -5.05 16.22
C LEU A 39 17.12 -6.15 16.55
N ASP A 40 17.90 -5.93 17.60
CA ASP A 40 18.96 -6.82 18.08
C ASP A 40 18.44 -8.28 18.17
N THR A 41 19.21 -9.21 17.62
CA THR A 41 18.98 -10.66 17.71
C THR A 41 18.66 -11.12 19.14
N ALA A 42 19.26 -10.46 20.15
CA ALA A 42 19.02 -10.72 21.56
C ALA A 42 17.60 -10.34 22.04
N LEU A 43 16.96 -9.34 21.42
CA LEU A 43 15.55 -9.02 21.66
C LEU A 43 14.65 -9.99 20.88
N ARG A 44 14.99 -10.30 19.63
CA ARG A 44 14.18 -11.24 18.82
C ARG A 44 14.01 -12.61 19.48
N ARG A 45 15.02 -13.12 20.19
CA ARG A 45 14.92 -14.39 20.96
C ARG A 45 14.08 -14.32 22.24
N ARG A 46 13.68 -13.12 22.70
CA ARG A 46 12.92 -12.90 23.95
C ARG A 46 11.42 -12.70 23.73
N PHE A 47 10.99 -12.46 22.49
CA PHE A 47 9.60 -12.22 22.14
C PHE A 47 9.07 -13.30 21.19
N ASN A 48 7.79 -13.64 21.32
CA ASN A 48 7.06 -14.37 20.29
C ASN A 48 6.49 -13.36 19.30
N PHE A 49 6.90 -13.44 18.03
CA PHE A 49 6.43 -12.54 16.99
C PHE A 49 5.18 -13.11 16.33
N ARG A 50 4.09 -12.34 16.36
CA ARG A 50 2.84 -12.65 15.66
C ARG A 50 2.57 -11.55 14.64
N GLU A 51 2.63 -11.89 13.37
CA GLU A 51 2.29 -10.97 12.29
C GLU A 51 0.78 -10.68 12.30
N MET A 52 0.44 -9.41 12.12
CA MET A 52 -0.93 -8.93 11.91
C MET A 52 -1.04 -8.39 10.48
N ALA A 53 -1.28 -9.30 9.52
CA ALA A 53 -1.37 -8.95 8.11
C ALA A 53 -2.65 -8.13 7.81
N PRO A 54 -2.65 -7.29 6.77
CA PRO A 54 -3.87 -6.66 6.28
C PRO A 54 -4.93 -7.69 5.92
N ASP A 55 -6.09 -7.58 6.56
CA ASP A 55 -7.25 -8.42 6.29
C ASP A 55 -8.31 -7.67 5.48
N ALA A 56 -8.43 -7.99 4.19
CA ALA A 56 -9.44 -7.40 3.31
C ALA A 56 -10.84 -7.98 3.55
N THR A 57 -10.98 -9.11 4.25
CA THR A 57 -12.28 -9.74 4.52
C THR A 57 -13.14 -8.95 5.52
N LEU A 58 -12.52 -8.01 6.24
CA LEU A 58 -13.18 -7.06 7.14
C LEU A 58 -13.86 -5.90 6.41
N LEU A 59 -13.66 -5.77 5.10
CA LEU A 59 -14.25 -4.71 4.28
C LEU A 59 -15.48 -5.24 3.53
N SER A 60 -16.51 -4.40 3.45
CA SER A 60 -17.74 -4.67 2.70
C SER A 60 -17.81 -3.84 1.42
N GLU A 61 -18.83 -4.10 0.62
CA GLU A 61 -19.17 -3.25 -0.53
C GLU A 61 -19.72 -1.89 -0.06
N VAL A 62 -19.36 -0.82 -0.76
CA VAL A 62 -19.85 0.55 -0.53
C VAL A 62 -20.24 1.15 -1.87
N GLU A 63 -21.54 1.42 -2.07
CA GLU A 63 -22.06 2.02 -3.32
C GLU A 63 -21.47 1.34 -4.58
N GLU A 64 -21.62 0.01 -4.68
CA GLU A 64 -21.11 -0.85 -5.77
C GLU A 64 -19.58 -1.00 -5.84
N ILE A 65 -18.83 -0.38 -4.92
CA ILE A 65 -17.38 -0.54 -4.81
C ILE A 65 -17.05 -1.72 -3.89
N ASP A 66 -16.53 -2.80 -4.46
CA ASP A 66 -16.02 -3.95 -3.71
C ASP A 66 -14.66 -3.61 -3.06
N LEU A 67 -14.70 -3.09 -1.84
CA LEU A 67 -13.50 -2.67 -1.10
C LEU A 67 -12.55 -3.83 -0.78
N LYS A 68 -13.07 -5.04 -0.63
CA LYS A 68 -12.26 -6.25 -0.44
C LYS A 68 -11.42 -6.52 -1.68
N ALA A 69 -12.03 -6.47 -2.86
CA ALA A 69 -11.32 -6.61 -4.13
C ALA A 69 -10.33 -5.46 -4.35
N VAL A 70 -10.74 -4.21 -4.10
CA VAL A 70 -9.87 -3.02 -4.23
C VAL A 70 -8.60 -3.15 -3.39
N LEU A 71 -8.74 -3.43 -2.09
CA LEU A 71 -7.58 -3.55 -1.20
C LEU A 71 -6.69 -4.73 -1.59
N THR A 72 -7.30 -5.86 -1.97
CA THR A 72 -6.57 -7.06 -2.39
C THR A 72 -5.75 -6.78 -3.64
N THR A 73 -6.34 -6.15 -4.67
CA THR A 73 -5.65 -5.80 -5.91
C THR A 73 -4.52 -4.81 -5.69
N ILE A 74 -4.75 -3.75 -4.89
CA ILE A 74 -3.71 -2.78 -4.53
C ILE A 74 -2.55 -3.50 -3.83
N ASN A 75 -2.84 -4.33 -2.81
CA ASN A 75 -1.81 -5.02 -2.04
C ASN A 75 -1.04 -6.06 -2.86
N GLN A 76 -1.67 -6.76 -3.80
CA GLN A 76 -0.97 -7.67 -4.71
C GLN A 76 0.03 -6.92 -5.60
N ARG A 77 -0.36 -5.75 -6.13
CA ARG A 77 0.52 -4.93 -6.99
C ARG A 77 1.67 -4.32 -6.18
N ILE A 78 1.40 -3.83 -4.97
CA ILE A 78 2.45 -3.33 -4.07
C ILE A 78 3.44 -4.45 -3.71
N GLU A 79 2.93 -5.62 -3.33
CA GLU A 79 3.76 -6.76 -2.95
C GLU A 79 4.67 -7.21 -4.10
N TYR A 80 4.16 -7.21 -5.33
CA TYR A 80 4.96 -7.49 -6.52
C TYR A 80 6.06 -6.45 -6.76
N LEU A 81 5.78 -5.16 -6.54
CA LEU A 81 6.69 -4.07 -6.89
C LEU A 81 7.77 -3.79 -5.83
N ILE A 82 7.44 -3.88 -4.54
CA ILE A 82 8.34 -3.49 -3.43
C ILE A 82 8.36 -4.47 -2.25
N GLY A 83 7.45 -5.46 -2.24
CA GLY A 83 7.44 -6.53 -1.26
C GLY A 83 6.30 -6.46 -0.24
N ARG A 84 6.14 -7.57 0.47
CA ARG A 84 5.02 -7.87 1.37
C ARG A 84 4.85 -6.90 2.55
N GLU A 85 5.95 -6.35 3.06
CA GLU A 85 5.95 -5.48 4.24
C GLU A 85 5.30 -4.10 3.98
N TYR A 86 5.11 -3.74 2.71
CA TYR A 86 4.52 -2.46 2.30
C TYR A 86 3.03 -2.55 2.01
N ARG A 87 2.38 -3.69 2.26
CA ARG A 87 0.94 -3.82 2.06
C ARG A 87 0.18 -2.84 2.96
N ILE A 88 -0.84 -2.22 2.39
CA ILE A 88 -1.69 -1.24 3.06
C ILE A 88 -2.72 -1.98 3.94
N GLY A 89 -2.95 -1.45 5.14
CA GLY A 89 -3.93 -1.99 6.09
C GLY A 89 -5.39 -1.63 5.74
N HIS A 90 -6.33 -2.49 6.13
CA HIS A 90 -7.78 -2.26 5.95
C HIS A 90 -8.33 -1.03 6.69
N ALA A 91 -7.60 -0.50 7.67
CA ALA A 91 -8.01 0.68 8.43
C ALA A 91 -8.28 1.92 7.56
N PHE A 92 -7.70 2.00 6.36
CA PHE A 92 -7.93 3.10 5.42
C PHE A 92 -9.39 3.18 4.96
N PHE A 93 -10.07 2.03 4.91
CA PHE A 93 -11.41 1.88 4.32
C PHE A 93 -12.49 1.45 5.32
N ILE A 94 -12.12 1.11 6.56
CA ILE A 94 -13.03 0.47 7.53
C ILE A 94 -14.26 1.31 7.92
N ASN A 95 -14.18 2.63 7.80
CA ASN A 95 -15.27 3.58 8.12
C ASN A 95 -15.74 4.36 6.89
N CYS A 96 -15.52 3.84 5.68
CA CYS A 96 -16.07 4.41 4.47
C CYS A 96 -17.50 3.90 4.27
N GLU A 97 -18.46 4.81 4.20
CA GLU A 97 -19.89 4.53 4.04
C GLU A 97 -20.45 5.05 2.71
N SER A 98 -19.68 5.86 1.98
CA SER A 98 -20.06 6.43 0.68
C SER A 98 -18.89 6.41 -0.29
N ARG A 99 -19.18 6.44 -1.60
CA ARG A 99 -18.17 6.55 -2.65
C ARG A 99 -17.23 7.73 -2.45
N ALA A 100 -17.78 8.89 -2.06
CA ALA A 100 -16.98 10.08 -1.82
C ALA A 100 -15.91 9.86 -0.73
N GLN A 101 -16.24 9.14 0.35
CA GLN A 101 -15.28 8.79 1.40
C GLN A 101 -14.24 7.77 0.93
N VAL A 102 -14.61 6.83 0.05
CA VAL A 102 -13.65 5.89 -0.55
C VAL A 102 -12.68 6.65 -1.47
N GLU A 103 -13.19 7.53 -2.32
CA GLU A 103 -12.36 8.37 -3.19
C GLU A 103 -11.44 9.29 -2.39
N ASP A 104 -11.93 9.88 -1.30
CA ASP A 104 -11.14 10.68 -0.37
C ASP A 104 -10.02 9.85 0.29
N ALA A 105 -10.33 8.64 0.76
CA ALA A 105 -9.35 7.72 1.32
C ALA A 105 -8.25 7.37 0.30
N VAL A 106 -8.62 7.10 -0.96
CA VAL A 106 -7.64 6.84 -2.02
C VAL A 106 -6.79 8.08 -2.29
N ARG A 107 -7.41 9.25 -2.45
CA ARG A 107 -6.74 10.50 -2.82
C ARG A 107 -5.81 11.03 -1.75
N ASN A 108 -6.27 11.05 -0.50
CA ASN A 108 -5.62 11.78 0.59
C ASN A 108 -4.86 10.87 1.57
N LYS A 109 -5.00 9.54 1.44
CA LYS A 109 -4.28 8.60 2.30
C LYS A 109 -3.49 7.58 1.48
N VAL A 110 -4.12 6.87 0.54
CA VAL A 110 -3.44 5.81 -0.23
C VAL A 110 -2.39 6.40 -1.17
N ILE A 111 -2.74 7.38 -2.01
CA ILE A 111 -1.79 7.97 -2.97
C ILE A 111 -0.60 8.61 -2.26
N PRO A 112 -0.76 9.43 -1.21
CA PRO A 112 0.37 9.97 -0.45
C PRO A 112 1.28 8.88 0.13
N LEU A 113 0.72 7.80 0.67
CA LEU A 113 1.52 6.67 1.15
C LEU A 113 2.31 6.00 0.00
N LEU A 114 1.69 5.84 -1.17
CA LEU A 114 2.38 5.32 -2.35
C LEU A 114 3.49 6.26 -2.85
N GLN A 115 3.36 7.57 -2.69
CA GLN A 115 4.42 8.54 -3.00
C GLN A 115 5.63 8.35 -2.08
N GLU A 116 5.40 8.06 -0.79
CA GLU A 116 6.48 7.73 0.14
C GLU A 116 7.16 6.40 -0.22
N TYR A 117 6.37 5.40 -0.65
CA TYR A 117 6.90 4.09 -1.05
C TYR A 117 7.68 4.13 -2.37
N PHE A 118 7.19 4.90 -3.34
CA PHE A 118 7.75 5.03 -4.68
C PHE A 118 8.32 6.43 -4.89
N PHE A 119 9.30 6.79 -4.05
CA PHE A 119 9.94 8.09 -4.11
C PHE A 119 10.44 8.41 -5.53
N GLU A 120 10.04 9.57 -6.05
CA GLU A 120 10.34 10.07 -7.42
C GLU A 120 9.83 9.20 -8.58
N ASP A 121 9.10 8.10 -8.34
CA ASP A 121 8.63 7.18 -9.38
C ASP A 121 7.09 7.07 -9.41
N TRP A 122 6.47 8.10 -9.98
CA TRP A 122 5.02 8.14 -10.18
C TRP A 122 4.50 7.09 -11.16
N SER A 123 5.36 6.55 -12.03
CA SER A 123 4.97 5.48 -12.95
C SER A 123 4.60 4.20 -12.21
N ARG A 124 5.26 3.91 -11.07
CA ARG A 124 4.90 2.79 -10.21
C ARG A 124 3.59 3.02 -9.46
N ILE A 125 3.31 4.25 -9.05
CA ILE A 125 2.00 4.61 -8.47
C ILE A 125 0.89 4.35 -9.50
N ALA A 126 1.11 4.75 -10.76
CA ALA A 126 0.21 4.45 -11.86
C ALA A 126 0.10 2.95 -12.16
N ALA A 127 1.19 2.18 -12.03
CA ALA A 127 1.13 0.72 -12.16
C ALA A 127 0.29 0.06 -11.05
N VAL A 128 0.29 0.62 -9.83
CA VAL A 128 -0.56 0.14 -8.72
C VAL A 128 -2.03 0.49 -8.94
N LEU A 129 -2.35 1.75 -9.24
CA LEU A 129 -3.74 2.24 -9.24
C LEU A 129 -4.41 2.18 -10.62
N GLY A 130 -3.66 2.36 -11.71
CA GLY A 130 -4.16 2.40 -13.07
C GLY A 130 -4.67 3.77 -13.54
N ASP A 131 -5.11 3.80 -14.80
CA ASP A 131 -5.59 4.98 -15.53
C ASP A 131 -6.91 5.56 -15.00
N GLY A 132 -7.64 4.81 -14.17
CA GLY A 132 -8.81 5.27 -13.41
C GLY A 132 -8.50 6.42 -12.47
N PHE A 133 -7.32 6.41 -11.87
CA PHE A 133 -6.89 7.33 -10.82
C PHE A 133 -5.76 8.24 -11.29
N MET A 134 -4.87 7.72 -12.12
CA MET A 134 -3.70 8.43 -12.63
C MET A 134 -3.91 8.83 -14.08
N GLN A 135 -3.29 9.94 -14.48
CA GLN A 135 -3.20 10.37 -15.86
C GLN A 135 -1.77 10.70 -16.22
N GLU A 136 -1.41 10.39 -17.46
CA GLU A 136 -0.12 10.70 -18.05
C GLU A 136 -0.28 11.86 -19.05
N ALA A 137 0.66 12.79 -19.02
CA ALA A 137 0.80 13.86 -19.98
C ALA A 137 2.24 13.94 -20.47
N GLN A 138 2.42 14.26 -21.75
CA GLN A 138 3.75 14.50 -22.32
C GLN A 138 4.07 15.99 -22.21
N ILE A 139 5.11 16.33 -21.46
CA ILE A 139 5.62 17.69 -21.33
C ILE A 139 6.71 17.88 -22.39
N LEU A 140 6.46 18.76 -23.35
CA LEU A 140 7.44 19.11 -24.36
C LEU A 140 8.60 19.92 -23.75
N PRO A 141 9.82 19.79 -24.28
CA PRO A 141 10.94 20.64 -23.89
C PRO A 141 10.56 22.13 -23.99
N PRO A 142 10.93 22.97 -23.00
CA PRO A 142 10.73 24.41 -23.10
C PRO A 142 11.44 25.01 -24.33
N PRO A 143 10.94 26.14 -24.87
CA PRO A 143 11.59 26.80 -26.00
C PRO A 143 13.08 27.09 -25.71
N GLY A 144 13.97 26.65 -26.62
CA GLY A 144 15.42 26.83 -26.49
C GLY A 144 16.16 25.71 -25.77
N ILE A 145 15.47 24.64 -25.35
CA ILE A 145 16.07 23.43 -24.79
C ILE A 145 15.85 22.27 -25.76
N GLU A 146 16.93 21.61 -26.19
CA GLU A 146 16.83 20.35 -26.94
C GLU A 146 16.60 19.19 -25.96
N GLY A 147 15.66 18.30 -26.28
CA GLY A 147 15.37 17.14 -25.45
C GLY A 147 14.17 16.33 -25.95
N GLU A 148 13.93 15.18 -25.32
CA GLU A 148 12.73 14.38 -25.55
C GLU A 148 11.57 14.82 -24.65
N PRO A 149 10.31 14.59 -25.05
CA PRO A 149 9.15 14.82 -24.18
C PRO A 149 9.27 14.04 -22.86
N LEU A 150 8.96 14.71 -21.76
CA LEU A 150 8.95 14.11 -20.44
C LEU A 150 7.55 13.57 -20.11
N SER A 151 7.48 12.29 -19.74
CA SER A 151 6.24 11.69 -19.25
C SER A 151 5.98 12.15 -17.81
N SER A 152 4.90 12.91 -17.63
CA SER A 152 4.48 13.47 -16.35
C SER A 152 3.17 12.85 -15.89
N TRP A 153 3.19 12.30 -14.69
CA TRP A 153 2.03 11.66 -14.08
C TRP A 153 1.37 12.59 -13.06
N SER A 154 0.04 12.61 -13.05
CA SER A 154 -0.74 13.36 -12.06
C SER A 154 -1.97 12.57 -11.62
N VAL A 155 -2.49 12.92 -10.44
CA VAL A 155 -3.74 12.36 -9.91
C VAL A 155 -4.92 13.02 -10.62
N ARG A 156 -5.86 12.24 -11.12
CA ARG A 156 -7.09 12.77 -11.75
C ARG A 156 -7.97 13.46 -10.72
N ALA A 157 -8.57 14.58 -11.10
CA ALA A 157 -9.57 15.29 -10.31
C ALA A 157 -10.72 15.77 -11.23
N PRO A 158 -11.89 15.12 -11.22
CA PRO A 158 -12.28 13.94 -10.42
C PRO A 158 -11.64 12.64 -10.93
N PHE A 159 -11.75 11.55 -10.15
CA PHE A 159 -11.45 10.20 -10.66
C PHE A 159 -12.44 9.81 -11.76
N ARG A 160 -12.09 8.80 -12.57
CA ARG A 160 -13.06 8.25 -13.52
C ARG A 160 -14.21 7.57 -12.78
N ASN A 161 -15.42 7.65 -13.33
CA ASN A 161 -16.58 6.96 -12.74
C ASN A 161 -16.38 5.43 -12.68
N ASP A 162 -15.64 4.86 -13.63
CA ASP A 162 -15.29 3.43 -13.72
C ASP A 162 -13.91 3.10 -13.10
N ALA A 163 -13.32 4.00 -12.30
CA ALA A 163 -11.95 3.83 -11.80
C ALA A 163 -11.76 2.56 -10.96
N PHE A 164 -12.70 2.28 -10.04
CA PHE A 164 -12.64 1.10 -9.18
C PHE A 164 -12.85 -0.20 -9.97
N ASP A 165 -13.77 -0.21 -10.94
CA ASP A 165 -14.00 -1.37 -11.82
C ASP A 165 -12.79 -1.69 -12.70
N ARG A 166 -12.11 -0.66 -13.22
CA ARG A 166 -10.84 -0.82 -13.95
C ARG A 166 -9.75 -1.38 -13.06
N LEU A 167 -9.64 -0.87 -11.83
CA LEU A 167 -8.62 -1.33 -10.88
C LEU A 167 -8.75 -2.83 -10.63
N ILE A 168 -9.96 -3.32 -10.34
CA ILE A 168 -10.23 -4.73 -10.04
C ILE A 168 -10.41 -5.60 -11.29
N GLY A 169 -10.26 -5.04 -12.50
CA GLY A 169 -10.33 -5.77 -13.76
C GLY A 169 -11.75 -6.20 -14.19
N LYS A 170 -12.81 -5.59 -13.64
CA LYS A 170 -14.19 -5.80 -14.09
C LYS A 170 -14.43 -5.18 -15.47
N THR A 171 -13.74 -4.08 -15.77
CA THR A 171 -13.74 -3.50 -17.11
C THR A 171 -12.76 -4.28 -17.97
N ARG A 172 -13.26 -5.15 -18.87
CA ARG A 172 -12.43 -5.76 -19.92
C ARG A 172 -11.62 -4.66 -20.60
N THR A 173 -10.30 -4.82 -20.63
CA THR A 173 -9.42 -4.11 -21.54
C THR A 173 -9.93 -4.31 -22.96
N LEU A 174 -10.65 -3.34 -23.50
CA LEU A 174 -10.73 -3.17 -24.95
C LEU A 174 -9.36 -2.67 -25.41
N ASN A 175 -8.41 -3.60 -25.57
CA ASN A 175 -7.14 -3.31 -26.23
C ASN A 175 -7.04 -4.17 -27.50
N VAL A 176 -7.24 -3.49 -28.63
CA VAL A 176 -6.57 -3.68 -29.92
C VAL A 176 -6.57 -5.12 -30.47
N THR A 177 -7.71 -5.57 -30.99
CA THR A 177 -7.74 -6.60 -32.07
C THR A 177 -9.04 -6.60 -32.90
N ASP A 178 -10.05 -5.81 -32.55
CA ASP A 178 -11.32 -5.72 -33.31
C ASP A 178 -11.26 -4.81 -34.56
N LEU A 179 -10.06 -4.47 -35.07
CA LEU A 179 -9.89 -3.73 -36.33
C LEU A 179 -9.29 -4.56 -37.49
N GLU A 180 -9.02 -5.86 -37.30
CA GLU A 180 -8.48 -6.72 -38.37
C GLU A 180 -9.46 -7.75 -38.95
N VAL A 181 -10.77 -7.62 -38.67
CA VAL A 181 -11.80 -8.37 -39.41
C VAL A 181 -12.79 -7.43 -40.09
N ALA A 182 -12.25 -6.40 -40.75
CA ALA A 182 -12.85 -5.82 -41.95
C ALA A 182 -12.06 -6.31 -43.19
N GLY A 183 -11.76 -7.62 -43.21
CA GLY A 183 -11.25 -8.30 -44.38
C GLY A 183 -12.35 -8.34 -45.45
N GLU A 184 -12.13 -7.55 -46.50
CA GLU A 184 -12.37 -7.92 -47.89
C GLU A 184 -13.50 -8.93 -48.13
N SER A 185 -14.67 -8.40 -48.47
CA SER A 185 -15.64 -9.10 -49.30
C SER A 185 -16.17 -8.10 -50.31
N LYS A 186 -15.41 -7.91 -51.39
CA LYS A 186 -15.91 -7.39 -52.66
C LYS A 186 -15.29 -8.20 -53.79
N GLU A 187 -16.20 -8.94 -54.43
CA GLU A 187 -16.23 -9.45 -55.83
C GLU A 187 -15.00 -10.15 -56.41
#